data_AF-A0A7X8KVN4-F1
#
_entry.id   AF-A0A7X8KVN4-F1
#
_cell.length_a   1.000
_cell.length_b   1.000
_cell.length_c   1.000
_cell.angle_alpha   90.00
_cell.angle_beta   90.00
_cell.angle_gamma   90.00
#
_symmetry.space_group_name_H-M   'P 1'
#
loop_
_entity.id
_entity.type
_entity.pdbx_description
1 polymer ?
#
loop_
_entity_poly.entity_id
_entity_poly.type
_entity_poly.pdbx_seq_one_letter_code
_entity_poly.pdbx_strand_id
1 'polypeptide(L)'
;MDFDSELVHRAQMLLTLDHSLSQVKEILLREGYPDKQVQELIDATEDVLNYFVPPVYDDNKIAIDIRHANKDPNLEASPDILVDRVSGKVELLTPQLQETWRVANEIRKTLKYQHQYRYY
;
A
#
# COMPACT_ATOMS: atom_id res chain seq x y z
N MET A 1 -1.87 14.68 4.74
CA MET A 1 -1.23 14.27 6.00
C MET A 1 0.17 14.77 5.92
N ASP A 2 0.55 15.73 6.77
CA ASP A 2 1.96 16.12 6.92
C ASP A 2 2.50 15.30 8.09
N PHE A 3 3.17 14.20 7.77
CA PHE A 3 3.99 13.52 8.77
C PHE A 3 5.18 14.42 9.12
N ASP A 4 5.59 14.42 10.38
CA ASP A 4 6.87 15.00 10.74
C ASP A 4 7.99 14.29 9.94
N SER A 5 8.76 15.07 9.18
CA SER A 5 9.86 14.55 8.37
C SER A 5 10.92 13.84 9.21
N GLU A 6 11.12 14.27 10.46
CA GLU A 6 12.05 13.64 11.40
C GLU A 6 11.58 12.23 11.77
N LEU A 7 10.28 12.08 12.06
CA LEU A 7 9.64 10.80 12.37
C LEU A 7 9.78 9.81 11.21
N VAL A 8 9.50 10.25 9.98
CA VAL A 8 9.62 9.41 8.79
C VAL A 8 11.06 8.96 8.58
N HIS A 9 12.02 9.89 8.69
CA HIS A 9 13.43 9.57 8.52
C HIS A 9 13.93 8.59 9.58
N ARG A 10 13.51 8.79 10.84
CA ARG A 10 13.83 7.91 11.95
C ARG A 10 13.29 6.49 11.73
N ALA A 11 12.03 6.38 11.32
CA ALA A 11 11.41 5.09 11.01
C ALA A 11 12.14 4.35 9.87
N GLN A 12 12.47 5.07 8.79
CA GLN A 12 13.23 4.51 7.67
C GLN A 12 14.59 3.96 8.13
N MET A 13 15.32 4.73 8.94
CA MET A 13 16.61 4.28 9.45
C MET A 13 16.47 3.01 10.32
N LEU A 14 15.47 2.93 11.20
CA LEU A 14 15.24 1.74 12.02
C LEU A 14 14.92 0.50 11.16
N LEU A 15 14.10 0.66 10.12
CA LEU A 15 13.79 -0.41 9.17
C LEU A 15 15.04 -0.87 8.39
N THR A 16 15.96 0.04 8.03
CA THR A 16 17.23 -0.35 7.40
C THR A 16 18.22 -1.05 8.34
N LEU A 17 17.99 -0.98 9.64
CA LEU A 17 18.74 -1.69 10.67
C LEU A 17 18.06 -3.02 11.07
N ASP A 18 17.22 -3.56 10.19
CA ASP A 18 16.49 -4.82 10.37
C ASP A 18 15.56 -4.88 11.59
N HIS A 19 15.06 -3.74 12.08
CA HIS A 19 14.00 -3.73 13.09
C HIS A 19 12.67 -4.09 12.44
N SER A 20 11.90 -4.99 13.07
CA SER A 20 10.51 -5.25 12.70
C SER A 20 9.62 -4.03 12.93
N LEU A 21 8.51 -3.90 12.21
CA LEU A 21 7.56 -2.79 12.39
C LEU A 21 7.10 -2.61 13.84
N SER A 22 6.86 -3.71 14.55
CA SER A 22 6.50 -3.67 15.98
C SER A 22 7.61 -3.06 16.83
N GLN A 23 8.88 -3.40 16.57
CA GLN A 23 10.02 -2.80 17.24
C GLN A 23 10.20 -1.32 16.88
N VAL A 24 10.00 -0.95 15.61
CA VAL A 24 10.03 0.45 15.16
C VAL A 24 8.98 1.27 15.91
N LYS A 25 7.74 0.77 16.00
CA LYS A 25 6.67 1.41 16.77
C LYS A 25 7.08 1.65 18.22
N GLU A 26 7.58 0.63 18.91
CA GLU A 26 7.99 0.74 20.32
C GLU A 26 9.13 1.75 20.51
N ILE A 27 10.13 1.76 19.62
CA ILE A 27 11.26 2.68 19.70
C ILE A 27 10.80 4.13 19.51
N LEU A 28 9.98 4.41 18.50
CA LEU A 28 9.49 5.77 18.23
C LEU A 28 8.62 6.31 19.38
N LEU A 29 7.78 5.46 19.99
CA LEU A 29 7.01 5.86 21.17
C LEU A 29 7.92 6.16 22.38
N ARG A 30 8.98 5.38 22.58
CA ARG A 30 9.96 5.64 23.66
C ARG A 30 10.79 6.91 23.42
N GLU A 31 11.03 7.27 22.17
CA GLU A 31 11.71 8.51 21.78
C GLU A 31 10.82 9.76 21.93
N GLY A 32 9.53 9.58 22.23
CA GLY A 32 8.59 10.65 22.55
C GLY A 32 7.80 11.18 21.35
N TYR A 33 7.82 10.49 20.21
CA TYR A 33 6.98 10.87 19.07
C TYR A 33 5.48 10.69 19.39
N PRO A 34 4.58 11.54 18.83
CA PRO A 34 3.16 11.47 19.12
C PRO A 34 2.55 10.14 18.70
N ASP A 35 1.87 9.46 19.64
CA ASP A 35 1.28 8.13 19.44
C ASP A 35 0.42 8.02 18.17
N LYS A 36 -0.44 9.02 17.93
CA LYS A 36 -1.27 9.08 16.74
C LYS A 36 -0.46 9.09 15.44
N GLN A 37 0.62 9.88 15.38
CA GLN A 37 1.45 9.94 14.16
C GLN A 37 2.27 8.67 13.97
N VAL A 38 2.78 8.09 15.06
CA VAL A 38 3.48 6.81 15.01
C VAL A 38 2.54 5.72 14.50
N GLN A 39 1.31 5.66 15.03
CA GLN A 39 0.31 4.67 14.58
C GLN A 39 -0.03 4.85 13.09
N GLU A 40 -0.32 6.08 12.65
CA GLU A 40 -0.62 6.36 11.24
C GLU A 40 0.55 6.00 10.31
N LEU A 41 1.80 6.21 10.74
CA LEU A 41 2.99 5.86 9.97
C LEU A 41 3.18 4.33 9.88
N ILE A 42 2.99 3.63 11.00
CA ILE A 42 3.13 2.17 11.06
C ILE A 42 2.05 1.51 10.20
N ASP A 43 0.80 1.95 10.30
CA ASP A 43 -0.30 1.43 9.48
C ASP A 43 -0.02 1.66 7.98
N ALA A 44 0.42 2.87 7.61
CA ALA A 44 0.79 3.16 6.22
C ALA A 44 1.96 2.30 5.73
N THR A 45 2.92 1.99 6.60
CA THR A 45 4.08 1.15 6.25
C THR A 45 3.69 -0.32 6.17
N GLU A 46 2.83 -0.80 7.06
CA GLU A 46 2.30 -2.16 7.04
C GLU A 46 1.46 -2.41 5.78
N ASP A 47 0.61 -1.46 5.42
CA ASP A 47 -0.11 -1.46 4.14
C ASP A 47 0.86 -1.63 2.97
N VAL A 48 1.99 -0.90 2.99
CA VAL A 48 3.01 -0.98 1.95
C VAL A 48 3.72 -2.34 1.93
N LEU A 49 4.12 -2.86 3.08
CA LEU A 49 4.84 -4.14 3.18
C LEU A 49 3.95 -5.32 2.79
N ASN A 50 2.66 -5.26 3.09
CA ASN A 50 1.68 -6.26 2.68
C ASN A 50 1.50 -6.35 1.14
N TYR A 51 2.01 -5.40 0.36
CA TYR A 51 2.04 -5.48 -1.11
C TYR A 51 3.13 -6.37 -1.68
N PHE A 52 4.11 -6.84 -0.89
CA PHE A 52 5.17 -7.74 -1.37
C PHE A 52 4.80 -9.23 -1.30
N VAL A 53 3.58 -9.56 -0.87
CA VAL A 53 3.08 -10.94 -0.88
C VAL A 53 2.52 -11.25 -2.28
N PRO A 54 3.02 -12.29 -2.97
CA PRO A 54 2.54 -12.64 -4.31
C PRO A 54 1.05 -13.00 -4.26
N PRO A 55 0.24 -12.45 -5.17
CA PRO A 55 -1.21 -12.61 -5.10
C PRO A 55 -1.66 -13.99 -5.59
N VAL A 56 -2.63 -14.56 -4.89
CA VAL A 56 -3.30 -15.80 -5.28
C VAL A 56 -4.55 -15.46 -6.11
N TYR A 57 -4.68 -15.99 -7.32
CA TYR A 57 -5.86 -15.77 -8.17
C TYR A 57 -7.08 -16.50 -7.60
N ASP A 58 -8.21 -15.80 -7.40
CA ASP A 58 -9.51 -16.38 -7.04
C ASP A 58 -10.66 -15.67 -7.81
N ASP A 59 -11.85 -16.27 -7.86
CA ASP A 59 -13.02 -15.73 -8.57
C ASP A 59 -13.59 -14.42 -7.94
N ASN A 60 -13.14 -14.07 -6.74
CA ASN A 60 -13.51 -12.84 -6.04
C ASN A 60 -12.58 -11.68 -6.38
N LYS A 61 -11.56 -11.87 -7.22
CA LYS A 61 -10.63 -10.81 -7.63
C LYS A 61 -10.98 -10.22 -8.99
N ILE A 62 -11.02 -8.90 -9.06
CA ILE A 62 -11.11 -8.13 -10.30
C ILE A 62 -9.70 -7.88 -10.81
N ALA A 63 -9.41 -8.39 -12.00
CA ALA A 63 -8.17 -8.11 -12.71
C ALA A 63 -8.28 -6.80 -13.50
N ILE A 64 -7.29 -5.92 -13.34
CA ILE A 64 -7.20 -4.65 -14.05
C ILE A 64 -5.86 -4.63 -14.78
N ASP A 65 -5.93 -4.56 -16.10
CA ASP A 65 -4.77 -4.35 -16.98
C ASP A 65 -4.68 -2.86 -17.35
N ILE A 66 -3.48 -2.30 -17.22
CA ILE A 66 -3.20 -0.89 -17.45
C ILE A 66 -2.43 -0.78 -18.75
N ARG A 67 -2.92 0.10 -19.64
CA ARG A 67 -2.18 0.45 -20.85
C ARG A 67 -1.02 1.35 -20.49
N HIS A 68 0.18 0.79 -20.49
CA HIS A 68 1.42 1.55 -20.37
C HIS A 68 1.87 2.02 -21.74
N ALA A 69 2.33 3.27 -21.87
CA ALA A 69 2.81 3.82 -23.14
C ALA A 69 4.01 3.05 -23.72
N ASN A 70 4.74 2.31 -22.86
CA ASN A 70 5.95 1.57 -23.20
C ASN A 70 5.79 0.03 -23.11
N LYS A 71 4.56 -0.51 -22.91
CA LYS A 71 4.35 -1.97 -22.86
C LYS A 71 4.49 -2.52 -24.29
N ASP A 72 5.33 -3.54 -24.47
CA ASP A 72 5.37 -4.29 -25.72
C ASP A 72 4.00 -4.97 -25.92
N PRO A 73 3.29 -4.71 -27.04
CA PRO A 73 1.98 -5.30 -27.30
C PRO A 73 2.01 -6.83 -27.44
N ASN A 74 3.20 -7.45 -27.54
CA ASN A 74 3.39 -8.89 -27.61
C ASN A 74 3.66 -9.57 -26.26
N LEU A 75 3.79 -8.83 -25.15
CA LEU A 75 3.85 -9.47 -23.83
C LEU A 75 2.48 -10.09 -23.53
N GLU A 76 2.45 -11.36 -23.11
CA GLU A 76 1.20 -11.99 -22.63
C GLU A 76 0.50 -11.05 -21.65
N ALA A 77 -0.76 -10.74 -21.93
CA ALA A 77 -1.56 -9.77 -21.19
C ALA A 77 -1.81 -10.27 -19.76
N SER A 78 -0.82 -10.10 -18.90
CA SER A 78 -0.95 -10.28 -17.46
C SER A 78 -1.51 -8.99 -16.86
N PRO A 79 -2.49 -9.10 -15.96
CA PRO A 79 -3.06 -7.93 -15.32
C PRO A 79 -2.00 -7.20 -14.49
N ASP A 80 -2.19 -5.89 -14.31
CA ASP A 80 -1.28 -5.05 -13.53
C ASP A 80 -1.72 -4.91 -12.07
N ILE A 81 -3.03 -5.08 -11.80
CA ILE A 81 -3.65 -4.96 -10.48
C ILE A 81 -4.70 -6.06 -10.31
N LEU A 82 -4.82 -6.60 -9.10
CA LEU A 82 -5.96 -7.39 -8.64
C LEU A 82 -6.68 -6.65 -7.51
N VAL A 83 -8.01 -6.63 -7.54
CA VAL A 83 -8.83 -6.04 -6.48
C VAL A 83 -9.77 -7.09 -5.93
N ASP A 84 -9.63 -7.43 -4.65
CA ASP A 84 -10.57 -8.30 -3.96
C ASP A 84 -11.93 -7.59 -3.79
N ARG A 85 -12.99 -8.19 -4.32
CA ARG A 85 -14.36 -7.64 -4.32
C ARG A 85 -14.97 -7.54 -2.92
N VAL A 86 -14.54 -8.39 -2.00
CA VAL A 86 -15.11 -8.53 -0.66
C VAL A 86 -14.36 -7.64 0.31
N SER A 87 -13.02 -7.74 0.35
CA SER A 87 -12.19 -6.98 1.28
C SER A 87 -11.82 -5.59 0.75
N GLY A 88 -11.94 -5.34 -0.56
CA GLY A 88 -11.43 -4.13 -1.20
C GLY A 88 -9.90 -4.07 -1.27
N LYS A 89 -9.20 -5.17 -0.93
CA LYS A 89 -7.74 -5.24 -0.96
C LYS A 89 -7.25 -5.11 -2.40
N VAL A 90 -6.29 -4.21 -2.63
CA VAL A 90 -5.68 -3.93 -3.94
C VAL A 90 -4.26 -4.52 -3.97
N GLU A 91 -4.02 -5.50 -4.83
CA GLU A 91 -2.73 -6.19 -5.02
C GLU A 91 -2.10 -5.75 -6.35
N LEU A 92 -0.80 -5.44 -6.35
CA LEU A 92 -0.08 -4.96 -7.55
C LEU A 92 0.73 -6.10 -8.16
N LEU A 93 0.51 -6.37 -9.43
CA LEU A 93 1.25 -7.38 -10.19
C LEU A 93 2.46 -6.80 -10.92
N THR A 94 2.43 -5.50 -11.22
CA THR A 94 3.54 -4.77 -11.85
C THR A 94 3.95 -3.53 -11.02
N PRO A 95 4.33 -3.69 -9.74
CA PRO A 95 4.66 -2.57 -8.86
C PRO A 95 5.87 -1.74 -9.33
N GLN A 96 6.68 -2.25 -10.26
CA GLN A 96 7.77 -1.53 -10.89
C GLN A 96 7.31 -0.42 -11.85
N LEU A 97 6.03 -0.41 -12.27
CA LEU A 97 5.48 0.59 -13.18
C LEU A 97 4.77 1.70 -12.41
N GLN A 98 5.05 2.97 -12.74
CA GLN A 98 4.50 4.12 -12.03
C GLN A 98 2.97 4.23 -12.22
N GLU A 99 2.48 3.89 -13.40
CA GLU A 99 1.07 3.91 -13.75
C GLU A 99 0.27 2.92 -12.90
N THR A 100 0.85 1.76 -12.58
CA THR A 100 0.26 0.76 -11.69
C THR A 100 -0.01 1.34 -10.30
N TRP A 101 0.93 2.09 -9.74
CA TRP A 101 0.73 2.80 -8.47
C TRP A 101 -0.33 3.90 -8.56
N ARG A 102 -0.32 4.68 -9.64
CA ARG A 102 -1.27 5.76 -9.84
C ARG A 102 -2.71 5.24 -9.86
N VAL A 103 -2.96 4.19 -10.64
CA VAL A 103 -4.30 3.58 -10.76
C VAL A 103 -4.72 2.95 -9.44
N ALA A 104 -3.83 2.22 -8.76
CA ALA A 104 -4.14 1.61 -7.48
C ALA A 104 -4.51 2.63 -6.40
N ASN A 105 -3.84 3.78 -6.36
CA ASN A 105 -4.16 4.86 -5.43
C ASN A 105 -5.54 5.45 -5.67
N GLU A 106 -5.96 5.61 -6.93
CA GLU A 106 -7.31 6.08 -7.25
C GLU A 106 -8.39 5.06 -6.87
N ILE A 107 -8.12 3.76 -7.07
CA ILE A 107 -9.01 2.69 -6.62
C ILE A 107 -9.17 2.74 -5.10
N ARG A 108 -8.06 2.82 -4.35
CA ARG A 108 -8.08 2.90 -2.88
C ARG A 108 -8.86 4.11 -2.38
N LYS A 109 -8.66 5.29 -2.97
CA LYS A 109 -9.43 6.50 -2.63
C LYS A 109 -10.93 6.24 -2.81
N THR A 110 -11.31 5.67 -3.95
CA THR A 110 -12.71 5.38 -4.29
C THR A 110 -13.34 4.41 -3.29
N LEU A 111 -12.64 3.32 -2.95
CA LEU A 111 -13.11 2.32 -1.99
C LEU A 111 -13.25 2.90 -0.56
N LYS A 112 -12.31 3.75 -0.14
CA LYS A 112 -12.35 4.46 1.15
C LYS A 112 -13.59 5.36 1.26
N TYR A 113 -13.91 6.10 0.20
CA TYR A 113 -15.13 6.91 0.18
C TYR A 113 -16.39 6.04 0.24
N GLN A 114 -16.45 4.90 -0.47
CA GLN A 114 -17.61 4.01 -0.41
C GLN A 114 -17.88 3.43 0.98
N HIS A 115 -16.83 3.13 1.76
CA HIS A 115 -16.99 2.67 3.15
C HIS A 115 -17.50 3.77 4.08
N GLN A 116 -17.15 5.04 3.79
CA GLN A 116 -17.58 6.19 4.59
C GLN A 116 -19.06 6.54 4.40
N TYR A 117 -19.65 6.23 3.24
CA TYR A 117 -21.08 6.45 2.96
C TYR A 117 -21.99 5.25 3.27
N ARG A 118 -21.44 4.12 3.72
CA ARG A 118 -22.23 2.90 4.02
C ARG A 118 -22.80 2.86 5.45
N TYR A 119 -22.45 3.85 6.27
CA TYR A 119 -22.85 3.97 7.68
C TYR A 119 -23.78 5.18 7.94
N TYR A 120 -24.42 5.73 6.90
CA TYR A 120 -25.43 6.78 7.01
C TYR A 120 -26.78 6.32 6.45
#